data_AF-A0A1Q6FWL9-F1
#
_entry.id   AF-A0A1Q6FWL9-F1
#
_cell.length_a   1.000
_cell.length_b   1.000
_cell.length_c   1.000
_cell.angle_alpha   90.00
_cell.angle_beta   90.00
_cell.angle_gamma   90.00
#
_symmetry.space_group_name_H-M   'P 1'
#
loop_
_entity.id
_entity.type
_entity.pdbx_description
1 polymer ?
#
loop_
_entity_poly.entity_id
_entity_poly.type
_entity_poly.pdbx_seq_one_letter_code
_entity_poly.pdbx_strand_id
1 'polypeptide(L)'
;MRREEPHRGSTPRDAMRDIAFIGRSNVGKSSLINMLTGVKGLAKVSATPGKTRLINHFLINGSWYLVDLPGYGYARVSKTQRGDFARIILDYVLKCERMHYLFVLVDSRLEPQKIDLRFIE
;
A
#
# COMPACT_ATOMS: atom_id res chain seq x y z
N MET A 1 -10.24 11.14 18.23
CA MET A 1 -9.81 9.96 17.46
C MET A 1 -8.78 9.21 18.29
N ARG A 2 -9.03 7.96 18.70
CA ARG A 2 -8.02 7.16 19.43
C ARG A 2 -6.81 6.97 18.49
N ARG A 3 -5.59 6.97 19.03
CA ARG A 3 -4.37 6.80 18.24
C ARG A 3 -4.47 5.48 17.46
N GLU A 4 -4.47 5.57 16.14
CA GLU A 4 -4.43 4.40 15.25
C GLU A 4 -3.04 3.79 15.35
N GLU A 5 -2.94 2.59 15.93
CA GLU A 5 -1.66 1.91 16.10
C GLU A 5 -1.33 1.10 14.84
N PRO A 6 -0.20 1.35 14.16
CA PRO A 6 0.20 0.57 13.01
C PRO A 6 0.64 -0.83 13.43
N HIS A 7 0.02 -1.86 12.89
CA HIS A 7 0.57 -3.22 12.93
C HIS A 7 1.62 -3.37 11.84
N ARG A 8 2.91 -3.40 12.24
CA ARG A 8 4.03 -3.53 11.31
C ARG A 8 4.42 -5.00 11.15
N GLY A 9 4.27 -5.51 9.93
CA GLY A 9 4.95 -6.73 9.49
C GLY A 9 4.20 -8.06 9.70
N SER A 10 3.05 -8.06 10.39
CA SER A 10 2.16 -9.21 10.43
C SER A 10 0.73 -8.78 10.08
N THR A 11 0.12 -9.47 9.12
CA THR A 11 -1.30 -9.32 8.82
C THR A 11 -2.08 -9.68 10.09
N PRO A 12 -3.00 -8.82 10.56
CA PRO A 12 -3.84 -9.12 11.73
C PRO A 12 -4.59 -10.45 11.53
N ARG A 13 -4.81 -11.21 12.62
CA ARG A 13 -5.50 -12.51 12.56
C ARG A 13 -7.00 -12.44 12.80
N ASP A 14 -7.55 -11.25 13.01
CA ASP A 14 -9.00 -11.06 13.14
C ASP A 14 -9.73 -11.22 11.78
N ALA A 15 -11.05 -11.08 11.81
CA ALA A 15 -11.92 -11.20 10.64
C ALA A 15 -12.29 -9.83 10.02
N MET A 16 -11.61 -8.75 10.39
CA MET A 16 -11.93 -7.42 9.87
C MET A 16 -11.57 -7.29 8.39
N ARG A 17 -12.31 -6.45 7.67
CA ARG A 17 -12.13 -6.24 6.22
C ARG A 17 -10.94 -5.33 5.94
N ASP A 18 -10.21 -5.64 4.88
CA ASP A 18 -9.10 -4.83 4.39
C ASP A 18 -9.56 -3.97 3.19
N ILE A 19 -9.25 -2.67 3.24
CA ILE A 19 -9.36 -1.73 2.13
C ILE A 19 -7.95 -1.31 1.74
N ALA A 20 -7.44 -1.89 0.65
CA ALA A 20 -6.05 -1.77 0.26
C ALA A 20 -5.81 -0.65 -0.76
N PHE A 21 -4.67 0.03 -0.62
CA PHE A 21 -4.21 1.07 -1.52
C PHE A 21 -2.84 0.70 -2.08
N ILE A 22 -2.70 0.79 -3.40
CA ILE A 22 -1.44 0.62 -4.12
C ILE A 22 -1.32 1.65 -5.24
N GLY A 23 -0.13 1.79 -5.79
CA GLY A 23 0.13 2.61 -6.97
C GLY A 23 1.64 2.75 -7.18
N ARG A 24 2.04 3.38 -8.28
CA ARG A 24 3.46 3.62 -8.55
C ARG A 24 4.13 4.40 -7.42
N SER A 25 5.43 4.16 -7.19
CA SER A 25 6.21 5.00 -6.26
C SER A 25 6.02 6.49 -6.58
N ASN A 26 5.76 7.29 -5.55
CA ASN A 26 5.53 8.74 -5.64
C ASN A 26 4.25 9.19 -6.39
N VAL A 27 3.26 8.30 -6.58
CA VAL A 27 1.96 8.68 -7.15
C VAL A 27 1.08 9.53 -6.22
N GLY A 28 1.45 9.65 -4.93
CA GLY A 28 0.68 10.40 -3.92
C GLY A 28 -0.09 9.54 -2.91
N LYS A 29 0.06 8.20 -2.95
CA LYS A 29 -0.62 7.27 -2.03
C LYS A 29 -0.51 7.64 -0.55
N SER A 30 0.69 7.88 -0.04
CA SER A 30 0.88 8.23 1.37
C SER A 30 0.23 9.58 1.73
N SER A 31 0.20 10.54 0.79
CA SER A 31 -0.50 11.81 0.98
C SER A 31 -2.02 11.61 1.05
N LEU A 32 -2.57 10.77 0.16
CA LEU A 32 -4.00 10.42 0.19
C LEU A 32 -4.38 9.74 1.51
N ILE A 33 -3.59 8.76 1.96
CA ILE A 33 -3.85 8.05 3.22
C ILE A 33 -3.86 9.02 4.41
N ASN A 34 -2.83 9.87 4.53
CA ASN A 34 -2.77 10.86 5.61
C ASN A 34 -3.95 11.86 5.57
N MET A 35 -4.46 12.18 4.39
CA MET A 35 -5.64 13.03 4.23
C MET A 35 -6.92 12.29 4.67
N LEU A 36 -7.11 11.05 4.22
CA LEU A 36 -8.29 10.24 4.56
C LEU A 36 -8.39 9.95 6.06
N THR A 37 -7.25 9.72 6.74
CA THR A 37 -7.24 9.46 8.19
C THR A 37 -7.19 10.74 9.03
N GLY A 38 -6.88 11.89 8.43
CA GLY A 38 -6.61 13.13 9.17
C GLY A 38 -5.34 13.07 10.04
N VAL A 39 -4.53 12.02 9.93
CA VAL A 39 -3.31 11.81 10.72
C VAL A 39 -2.07 12.11 9.88
N LYS A 40 -1.40 13.23 10.19
CA LYS A 40 -0.14 13.59 9.53
C LYS A 40 0.95 12.56 9.85
N GLY A 41 1.57 12.00 8.80
CA GLY A 41 2.72 11.11 8.92
C GLY A 41 2.39 9.66 9.30
N LEU A 42 1.11 9.28 9.30
CA LEU A 42 0.68 7.90 9.49
C LEU A 42 1.28 6.97 8.43
N ALA A 43 1.03 7.31 7.15
CA ALA A 43 1.72 6.72 6.02
C ALA A 43 2.99 7.55 5.75
N LYS A 44 4.15 6.91 5.88
CA LYS A 44 5.45 7.56 5.68
C LYS A 44 5.63 7.93 4.21
N VAL A 45 5.68 9.23 3.93
CA VAL A 45 6.09 9.80 2.64
C VAL A 45 7.63 9.66 2.53
N SER A 46 8.13 8.44 2.27
CA SER A 46 9.57 8.20 2.13
C SER A 46 10.00 8.35 0.67
N ALA A 47 10.81 9.38 0.40
CA ALA A 47 11.47 9.60 -0.88
C ALA A 47 12.62 8.62 -1.16
N THR A 48 13.10 7.89 -0.14
CA THR A 48 14.27 6.99 -0.25
C THR A 48 13.83 5.54 -0.51
N PRO A 49 14.15 4.96 -1.69
CA PRO A 49 13.91 3.54 -1.97
C PRO A 49 14.98 2.68 -1.30
N GLY A 50 14.62 1.52 -0.71
CA GLY A 50 15.64 0.52 -0.32
C GLY A 50 15.49 -0.17 1.04
N LYS A 51 14.64 0.29 1.96
CA LYS A 51 14.25 -0.52 3.14
C LYS A 51 13.03 -1.34 2.78
N THR A 52 13.01 -2.63 3.12
CA THR A 52 11.87 -3.54 2.96
C THR A 52 10.57 -2.83 3.32
N ARG A 53 9.82 -2.41 2.31
CA ARG A 53 8.53 -1.74 2.49
C ARG A 53 7.52 -2.81 2.87
N LEU A 54 7.26 -2.91 4.16
CA LEU A 54 6.22 -3.76 4.73
C LEU A 54 4.85 -3.32 4.22
N ILE A 55 3.91 -4.26 4.16
CA ILE A 55 2.48 -3.94 4.11
C ILE A 55 2.11 -3.36 5.47
N ASN A 56 1.49 -2.18 5.48
CA ASN A 56 1.06 -1.54 6.73
C ASN A 56 -0.46 -1.60 6.87
N HIS A 57 -0.93 -2.07 8.02
CA HIS A 57 -2.33 -2.10 8.38
C HIS A 57 -2.62 -1.01 9.42
N PHE A 58 -3.59 -0.14 9.12
CA PHE A 58 -4.07 0.89 10.03
C PHE A 58 -5.51 0.56 10.42
N LEU A 59 -5.74 0.29 11.71
CA LEU A 59 -7.08 -0.01 12.23
C LEU A 59 -7.92 1.27 12.28
N ILE A 60 -8.93 1.35 11.44
CA ILE A 60 -9.81 2.52 11.35
C ILE A 60 -11.06 2.29 12.20
N ASN A 61 -11.28 3.18 13.16
CA ASN A 61 -12.44 3.18 14.06
C ASN A 61 -12.72 1.82 14.75
N GLY A 62 -11.71 0.96 14.88
CA GLY A 62 -11.86 -0.38 15.49
C GLY A 62 -12.69 -1.38 14.69
N SER A 63 -12.85 -1.19 13.38
CA SER A 63 -13.82 -1.99 12.58
C SER A 63 -13.31 -2.51 11.23
N TRP A 64 -12.31 -1.86 10.63
CA TRP A 64 -11.72 -2.29 9.36
C TRP A 64 -10.28 -1.77 9.25
N TYR A 65 -9.52 -2.34 8.33
CA TYR A 65 -8.14 -1.94 8.07
C TYR A 65 -8.01 -1.13 6.79
N LEU A 66 -7.41 0.05 6.90
CA LEU A 66 -6.81 0.71 5.75
C LEU A 66 -5.43 0.10 5.53
N VAL A 67 -5.19 -0.47 4.36
CA VAL A 67 -3.95 -1.20 4.05
C VAL A 67 -3.11 -0.42 3.05
N ASP A 68 -1.91 -0.04 3.47
CA ASP A 68 -0.92 0.63 2.63
C ASP A 68 0.04 -0.40 2.04
N LEU A 69 -0.17 -0.75 0.76
CA LEU A 69 0.71 -1.66 0.04
C LEU A 69 1.96 -0.93 -0.44
N PRO A 70 3.13 -1.60 -0.49
CA PRO A 70 4.29 -1.05 -1.14
C PRO A 70 3.95 -0.75 -2.60
N GLY A 71 4.24 0.48 -3.05
CA GLY A 71 4.01 0.85 -4.44
C GLY A 71 4.88 0.05 -5.42
N TYR A 72 4.46 -0.09 -6.67
CA TYR A 72 5.26 -0.75 -7.71
C TYR A 72 6.16 0.25 -8.45
N GLY A 73 7.07 -0.26 -9.29
CA GLY A 73 7.90 0.59 -10.15
C GLY A 73 9.05 1.31 -9.44
N TYR A 74 9.60 0.75 -8.36
CA TYR A 74 10.79 1.31 -7.70
C TYR A 74 12.01 1.30 -8.64
N ALA A 75 12.35 2.48 -9.17
CA ALA A 75 13.46 2.65 -10.10
C ALA A 75 14.85 2.41 -9.46
N ARG A 76 14.98 2.54 -8.13
CA ARG A 76 16.28 2.50 -7.42
C ARG A 76 16.52 1.25 -6.57
N VAL A 77 15.77 0.16 -6.77
CA VAL A 77 15.99 -1.10 -6.03
C VAL A 77 16.55 -2.19 -6.94
N SER A 78 17.34 -3.10 -6.36
CA SER A 78 17.99 -4.18 -7.11
C SER A 78 16.96 -5.07 -7.81
N LYS A 79 17.38 -5.85 -8.82
CA LYS A 79 16.48 -6.81 -9.49
C LYS A 79 15.86 -7.79 -8.48
N THR A 80 16.66 -8.30 -7.54
CA THR A 80 16.21 -9.19 -6.47
C THR A 80 15.15 -8.54 -5.59
N GLN A 81 15.42 -7.32 -5.11
CA GLN A 81 14.46 -6.56 -4.29
C GLN A 81 13.16 -6.27 -5.03
N ARG A 82 13.23 -5.95 -6.34
CA ARG A 82 12.02 -5.78 -7.17
C ARG A 82 11.19 -7.06 -7.22
N GLY A 83 11.84 -8.22 -7.36
CA GLY A 83 11.18 -9.52 -7.32
C GLY A 83 10.50 -9.79 -5.97
N ASP A 84 11.19 -9.52 -4.87
CA ASP A 84 10.63 -9.68 -3.52
C ASP A 84 9.41 -8.79 -3.29
N PHE A 85 9.47 -7.52 -3.73
CA PHE A 85 8.33 -6.61 -3.64
C PHE A 85 7.16 -7.09 -4.49
N ALA A 86 7.41 -7.49 -5.74
CA ALA A 86 6.37 -8.01 -6.61
C ALA A 86 5.69 -9.24 -5.99
N ARG A 87 6.47 -10.16 -5.43
CA ARG A 87 5.95 -11.34 -4.75
C ARG A 87 5.08 -10.99 -3.54
N ILE A 88 5.53 -10.10 -2.66
CA ILE A 88 4.75 -9.67 -1.47
C ILE A 88 3.42 -9.03 -1.89
N ILE A 89 3.46 -8.16 -2.91
CA ILE A 89 2.26 -7.48 -3.41
C ILE A 89 1.29 -8.50 -4.01
N LEU A 90 1.76 -9.37 -4.91
CA LEU A 90 0.94 -10.38 -5.57
C LEU A 90 0.37 -11.39 -4.57
N ASP A 91 1.19 -11.86 -3.62
CA ASP A 91 0.74 -12.78 -2.56
C ASP A 91 -0.40 -12.15 -1.76
N TYR A 92 -0.31 -10.87 -1.40
CA TYR A 92 -1.38 -10.20 -0.67
C TYR A 92 -2.63 -10.00 -1.53
N VAL A 93 -2.48 -9.44 -2.74
CA VAL A 93 -3.61 -9.12 -3.63
C VAL A 93 -4.38 -10.37 -4.04
N LEU A 94 -3.69 -11.49 -4.27
CA LEU A 94 -4.31 -12.72 -4.77
C LEU A 94 -4.80 -13.65 -3.65
N LYS A 95 -4.23 -13.58 -2.44
CA LYS A 95 -4.50 -14.56 -1.37
C LYS A 95 -5.18 -13.97 -0.13
N CYS A 96 -5.28 -12.64 -0.02
CA CYS A 96 -5.95 -12.03 1.13
C CYS A 96 -7.48 -12.09 0.97
N GLU A 97 -8.11 -13.13 1.50
CA GLU A 97 -9.57 -13.34 1.44
C GLU A 97 -10.39 -12.20 2.08
N ARG A 98 -9.79 -11.44 3.00
CA ARG A 98 -10.46 -10.32 3.69
C ARG A 98 -10.35 -9.00 2.94
N MET A 99 -9.56 -8.93 1.86
CA MET A 99 -9.44 -7.73 1.04
C MET A 99 -10.74 -7.52 0.27
N HIS A 100 -11.48 -6.49 0.64
CA HIS A 100 -12.77 -6.20 0.03
C HIS A 100 -12.64 -5.26 -1.18
N TYR A 101 -11.69 -4.32 -1.11
CA TYR A 101 -11.37 -3.41 -2.21
C TYR A 101 -9.87 -3.22 -2.35
N LEU A 102 -9.43 -3.12 -3.60
CA LEU A 102 -8.10 -2.67 -3.98
C LEU A 102 -8.22 -1.38 -4.78
N PHE A 103 -7.69 -0.28 -4.23
CA PHE A 103 -7.56 0.99 -4.91
C PHE A 103 -6.19 1.11 -5.55
N VAL A 104 -6.16 1.18 -6.89
CA VAL A 104 -4.94 1.41 -7.68
C VAL A 104 -4.86 2.89 -8.04
N LEU A 105 -3.90 3.59 -7.48
CA LEU A 105 -3.69 5.02 -7.74
C LEU A 105 -2.84 5.21 -9.00
N VAL A 106 -3.36 6.05 -9.89
CA VAL A 106 -2.71 6.51 -11.12
C VAL A 106 -2.64 8.04 -11.10
N ASP A 107 -1.52 8.61 -11.55
CA ASP A 107 -1.32 10.06 -11.59
C ASP A 107 -2.13 10.66 -12.72
N SER A 108 -3.20 11.40 -12.41
CA SER A 108 -4.09 12.05 -13.39
C SER A 108 -3.41 13.03 -14.36
N ARG A 109 -2.18 13.47 -14.05
CA ARG A 109 -1.42 14.39 -14.91
C ARG A 109 -0.70 13.68 -16.06
N LEU A 110 -0.71 12.35 -16.05
CA LEU A 110 -0.01 11.50 -17.00
C LEU A 110 -1.00 10.47 -17.57
N GLU A 111 -0.79 10.08 -18.81
CA GLU A 111 -1.44 8.88 -19.33
C GLU A 111 -1.08 7.66 -18.46
N PRO A 112 -2.01 6.69 -18.25
CA PRO A 112 -1.70 5.44 -17.56
C PRO A 112 -0.48 4.78 -18.16
N GLN A 113 0.50 4.48 -17.32
CA GLN A 113 1.79 4.02 -17.77
C GLN A 113 1.73 2.51 -17.98
N LYS A 114 2.61 1.95 -18.82
CA LYS A 114 2.66 0.50 -19.07
C LYS A 114 2.76 -0.34 -17.79
N ILE A 115 3.37 0.18 -16.73
CA ILE A 115 3.44 -0.51 -15.44
C ILE A 115 2.15 -0.45 -14.63
N ASP A 116 1.36 0.61 -14.79
CA ASP A 116 0.05 0.74 -14.17
C ASP A 116 -0.93 -0.24 -14.84
N LEU A 117 -0.94 -0.28 -16.18
CA LEU A 117 -1.79 -1.19 -16.97
C LEU A 117 -1.46 -2.66 -16.67
N ARG A 118 -0.18 -3.05 -16.72
CA ARG A 118 0.26 -4.41 -16.39
C ARG A 118 -0.04 -4.85 -14.96
N PHE A 119 -0.31 -3.92 -14.05
CA PHE A 119 -0.70 -4.28 -12.69
C PHE A 119 -2.21 -4.55 -12.57
N ILE A 120 -3.01 -3.90 -13.43
CA ILE A 120 -4.48 -3.96 -13.41
C ILE A 120 -5.01 -5.14 -14.25
N GLU A 121 -4.30 -5.48 -15.34
CA GLU A 121 -4.54 -6.67 -16.18
C GLU A 121 -4.15 -7.97 -15.47
#